data_AF-A0A218PY97-F1
#
_entry.id   AF-A0A218PY97-F1
#
_cell.length_a   1.000
_cell.length_b   1.000
_cell.length_c   1.000
_cell.angle_alpha   90.00
_cell.angle_beta   90.00
_cell.angle_gamma   90.00
#
_symmetry.space_group_name_H-M   'P 1'
#
loop_
_entity.id
_entity.type
_entity.pdbx_description
1 polymer ?
#
loop_
_entity_poly.entity_id
_entity_poly.type
_entity_poly.pdbx_seq_one_letter_code
_entity_poly.pdbx_strand_id
1 'polypeptide(L)'
;MRLQRFMLSLPSFDNHRLIFHAARQTLRKAEMARLAVHEWLNQHDFELEEWKNKTASELGISISELEQKLLAATQKQVMKRKKDDHANSETNS
;
A
#
# COMPACT_ATOMS: atom_id res chain seq x y z
N MET A 1 -9.64 5.87 -17.24
CA MET A 1 -9.08 5.75 -15.86
C MET A 1 -7.59 5.43 -15.96
N ARG A 2 -6.72 6.08 -15.17
CA ARG A 2 -5.28 5.76 -15.10
C ARG A 2 -5.07 4.75 -13.97
N LEU A 3 -4.50 3.59 -14.28
CA LEU A 3 -4.11 2.59 -13.28
C LEU A 3 -2.79 3.01 -12.64
N GLN A 4 -2.79 3.25 -11.33
CA GLN A 4 -1.58 3.50 -10.56
C GLN A 4 -1.08 2.20 -9.95
N ARG A 5 0.19 1.86 -10.21
CA ARG A 5 0.82 0.65 -9.67
C ARG A 5 1.43 0.96 -8.31
N PHE A 6 1.05 0.18 -7.30
CA PHE A 6 1.63 0.23 -5.96
C PHE A 6 2.50 -1.00 -5.70
N MET A 7 3.57 -0.83 -4.93
CA MET A 7 4.37 -1.93 -4.40
C MET A 7 4.08 -2.07 -2.91
N LEU A 8 3.62 -3.25 -2.52
CA LEU A 8 3.32 -3.58 -1.14
C LEU A 8 4.32 -4.66 -0.68
N SER A 9 5.02 -4.42 0.42
CA SER A 9 5.77 -5.48 1.11
C SER A 9 4.88 -6.06 2.19
N LEU A 10 4.55 -7.33 2.05
CA LEU A 10 3.83 -8.10 3.06
C LEU A 10 4.80 -9.03 3.78
N PRO A 11 4.57 -9.33 5.07
CA PRO A 11 5.19 -10.47 5.72
C PRO A 11 5.06 -11.74 4.88
N SER A 12 6.05 -12.63 4.96
CA SER A 12 6.08 -13.85 4.13
C SER A 12 4.81 -14.68 4.31
N PHE A 13 4.31 -14.82 5.53
CA PHE A 13 3.07 -15.54 5.84
C PHE A 13 1.85 -14.93 5.11
N ASP A 14 1.64 -13.62 5.23
CA ASP A 14 0.51 -12.92 4.61
C ASP A 14 0.59 -12.96 3.08
N ASN A 15 1.81 -12.89 2.54
CA ASN A 15 2.04 -13.02 1.10
C ASN A 15 1.63 -14.41 0.58
N HIS A 16 1.99 -15.49 1.30
CA HIS A 16 1.58 -16.85 0.93
C HIS A 16 0.07 -17.01 1.06
N ARG A 17 -0.52 -16.51 2.14
CA ARG A 17 -1.98 -16.54 2.35
C ARG A 17 -2.72 -15.80 1.23
N LEU A 18 -2.24 -14.64 0.82
CA LEU A 18 -2.80 -13.86 -0.29
C LEU A 18 -2.73 -14.65 -1.61
N ILE A 19 -1.58 -15.28 -1.91
CA ILE A 19 -1.41 -16.12 -3.12
C ILE A 19 -2.38 -17.30 -3.09
N PHE A 20 -2.51 -17.96 -1.93
CA PHE A 20 -3.41 -19.09 -1.76
C PHE A 20 -4.88 -18.70 -1.99
N HIS A 21 -5.34 -17.59 -1.41
CA HIS A 21 -6.70 -17.10 -1.65
C HIS A 21 -6.92 -16.68 -3.11
N ALA A 22 -5.93 -16.03 -3.74
CA ALA A 22 -5.99 -15.66 -5.15
C ALA A 22 -6.15 -16.91 -6.04
N ALA A 23 -5.37 -17.95 -5.79
CA ALA A 23 -5.45 -19.21 -6.54
C ALA A 23 -6.81 -19.89 -6.36
N ARG A 24 -7.34 -19.94 -5.12
CA ARG A 24 -8.66 -20.51 -4.82
C ARG A 24 -9.81 -19.80 -5.51
N GLN A 25 -9.68 -18.49 -5.74
CA GLN A 25 -10.70 -17.68 -6.39
C GLN A 25 -10.44 -17.47 -7.88
N THR A 26 -9.42 -18.12 -8.45
CA THR A 26 -8.99 -17.96 -9.86
C THR A 26 -8.64 -16.51 -10.23
N LEU A 27 -8.22 -15.72 -9.25
CA LEU A 27 -7.84 -14.31 -9.41
C LEU A 27 -6.33 -14.13 -9.51
N ARG A 28 -5.90 -13.04 -10.14
CA ARG A 28 -4.50 -12.60 -10.04
C ARG A 28 -4.23 -12.10 -8.62
N LYS A 29 -3.02 -12.33 -8.11
CA LYS A 29 -2.59 -11.85 -6.78
C LYS A 29 -2.88 -10.36 -6.55
N ALA A 30 -2.62 -9.51 -7.55
CA ALA A 30 -2.87 -8.07 -7.46
C ALA A 30 -4.36 -7.74 -7.35
N GLU A 31 -5.22 -8.53 -7.99
CA GLU A 31 -6.67 -8.36 -7.93
C GLU A 31 -7.22 -8.82 -6.58
N MET A 32 -6.73 -9.96 -6.07
CA MET A 32 -7.05 -10.41 -4.71
C MET A 32 -6.63 -9.39 -3.65
N ALA A 33 -5.44 -8.79 -3.81
CA ALA A 33 -4.97 -7.73 -2.92
C ALA A 33 -5.89 -6.50 -2.96
N ARG A 34 -6.32 -6.11 -4.16
CA ARG A 34 -7.27 -5.00 -4.34
C ARG A 34 -8.60 -5.29 -3.66
N LEU A 35 -9.15 -6.49 -3.84
CA LEU A 35 -10.41 -6.90 -3.20
C LEU A 35 -10.31 -6.88 -1.68
N ALA A 36 -9.24 -7.46 -1.12
CA ALA A 36 -9.02 -7.49 0.32
C ALA A 36 -8.92 -6.08 0.91
N VAL A 37 -8.18 -5.18 0.26
CA VAL A 37 -8.07 -3.77 0.71
C VAL A 37 -9.40 -3.04 0.57
N HIS A 38 -10.11 -3.24 -0.54
CA HIS A 38 -11.40 -2.59 -0.77
C HIS A 38 -12.46 -3.03 0.24
N GLU A 39 -12.54 -4.33 0.53
CA GLU A 39 -13.46 -4.87 1.52
C GLU A 39 -13.15 -4.35 2.93
N TRP A 40 -11.86 -4.30 3.30
CA TRP A 40 -11.44 -3.71 4.57
C TRP A 40 -11.79 -2.22 4.66
N LEU A 41 -11.53 -1.43 3.60
CA LEU A 41 -11.89 -0.01 3.58
C LEU A 41 -13.40 0.21 3.73
N ASN A 42 -14.22 -0.62 3.07
CA ASN A 42 -15.67 -0.52 3.20
C ASN A 42 -16.17 -0.83 4.62
N GLN A 43 -15.49 -1.75 5.33
CA GLN A 43 -15.86 -2.11 6.70
C GLN A 43 -15.42 -1.04 7.73
N HIS A 44 -14.33 -0.32 7.44
CA HIS A 44 -13.69 0.59 8.38
C HIS A 44 -13.68 2.06 7.91
N ASP A 45 -14.58 2.44 7.02
CA ASP A 45 -14.63 3.80 6.43
C ASP A 45 -14.78 4.87 7.52
N PHE A 46 -15.65 4.62 8.52
CA PHE A 46 -15.85 5.53 9.65
C PHE A 46 -14.58 5.71 10.49
N GLU A 47 -13.89 4.61 10.83
CA GLU A 47 -12.64 4.64 11.61
C GLU A 47 -11.54 5.37 10.83
N LEU A 48 -11.49 5.17 9.51
CA LEU A 48 -10.53 5.82 8.64
C LEU A 48 -10.73 7.35 8.63
N GLU A 49 -11.97 7.80 8.49
CA GLU A 49 -12.30 9.23 8.51
C GLU A 49 -12.05 9.86 9.89
N GLU A 50 -12.38 9.16 10.97
CA GLU A 50 -12.05 9.61 12.33
C GLU A 50 -10.53 9.76 12.51
N TRP A 51 -9.76 8.76 12.08
CA TRP A 51 -8.30 8.81 12.14
C TRP A 51 -7.71 9.94 11.31
N LYS A 52 -8.20 10.16 10.08
CA LYS A 52 -7.76 11.27 9.22
C LYS A 52 -8.02 12.62 9.88
N ASN A 53 -9.23 12.82 10.40
CA ASN A 53 -9.61 14.05 11.09
C ASN A 53 -8.71 14.33 12.29
N LYS A 54 -8.53 13.32 13.15
CA LYS A 54 -7.68 13.44 14.34
C LYS A 54 -6.23 13.75 13.96
N THR A 55 -5.67 12.99 13.02
CA THR A 55 -4.26 13.17 12.60
C THR A 55 -4.03 14.51 11.91
N ALA A 56 -4.96 14.95 11.05
CA ALA A 56 -4.89 16.26 10.41
C ALA A 56 -4.96 17.40 11.44
N SER A 57 -5.86 17.28 12.43
CA SER A 57 -5.98 18.22 13.54
C SER A 57 -4.72 18.28 14.41
N GLU A 58 -4.17 17.13 14.80
CA GLU A 58 -2.93 17.04 15.59
C GLU A 58 -1.73 17.65 14.87
N LEU A 59 -1.67 17.52 13.54
CA LEU A 59 -0.62 18.09 12.72
C LEU A 59 -0.87 19.55 12.29
N GLY A 60 -2.05 20.10 12.60
CA GLY A 60 -2.45 21.45 12.19
C GLY A 60 -2.54 21.63 10.67
N ILE A 61 -2.87 20.56 9.93
CA ILE A 61 -2.98 20.57 8.46
C ILE A 61 -4.39 20.18 8.01
N SER A 62 -4.71 20.42 6.74
CA SER A 62 -5.93 19.89 6.15
C SER A 62 -5.83 18.39 5.88
N ILE A 63 -6.97 17.71 5.82
CA ILE A 63 -7.03 16.28 5.44
C ILE A 63 -6.44 16.07 4.05
N SER A 64 -6.73 16.97 3.09
CA SER A 64 -6.18 16.91 1.74
C SER A 64 -4.64 16.95 1.73
N GLU A 65 -4.03 17.78 2.57
CA GLU A 65 -2.58 17.82 2.74
C GLU A 65 -2.03 16.55 3.39
N LEU A 66 -2.75 15.98 4.36
CA LEU A 66 -2.40 14.70 4.98
C LEU A 66 -2.37 13.59 3.92
N GLU A 67 -3.41 13.48 3.09
CA GLU A 67 -3.50 12.48 2.02
C GLU A 67 -2.37 12.64 0.99
N GLN A 68 -2.06 13.87 0.58
CA GLN A 68 -0.94 14.15 -0.31
C GLN A 68 0.41 13.74 0.31
N LYS A 69 0.63 14.03 1.59
CA LYS A 69 1.85 13.63 2.32
C LYS A 69 1.98 12.11 2.40
N LEU A 70 0.89 11.39 2.68
CA LEU A 70 0.87 9.92 2.71
C LEU A 70 1.19 9.32 1.34
N LEU A 71 0.60 9.85 0.27
CA LEU A 71 0.89 9.45 -1.11
C LEU A 71 2.35 9.70 -1.46
N ALA A 72 2.89 10.88 -1.13
CA ALA A 72 4.28 11.24 -1.40
C ALA A 72 5.25 10.36 -0.59
N ALA A 73 4.95 10.06 0.68
CA ALA A 73 5.78 9.18 1.51
C ALA A 73 5.86 7.77 0.94
N THR A 74 4.72 7.25 0.45
CA THR A 74 4.66 5.94 -0.22
C THR A 74 5.51 5.93 -1.49
N GLN A 75 5.43 6.97 -2.32
CA GLN A 75 6.25 7.09 -3.54
C GLN A 75 7.75 7.19 -3.23
N LYS A 76 8.14 7.94 -2.19
CA LYS A 76 9.54 8.05 -1.75
C LYS A 76 10.09 6.71 -1.28
N GLN A 77 9.31 5.92 -0.53
CA GLN A 77 9.74 4.58 -0.13
C GLN A 77 9.93 3.64 -1.33
N VAL A 78 9.06 3.73 -2.34
CA VAL A 78 9.20 2.97 -3.59
C VAL A 78 10.49 3.34 -4.33
N MET A 79 10.83 4.64 -4.42
CA MET A 79 12.06 5.09 -5.07
C MET A 79 13.31 4.65 -4.30
N LYS A 80 13.29 4.69 -2.97
CA LYS A 80 14.43 4.26 -2.14
C LYS A 80 14.75 2.78 -2.34
N ARG A 81 13.73 1.91 -2.31
CA ARG A 81 13.93 0.46 -2.52
C ARG A 81 14.47 0.10 -3.90
N LYS A 82 14.03 0.79 -4.97
CA LYS A 82 14.58 0.59 -6.32
C LYS A 82 16.08 0.91 -6.41
N LYS A 83 16.56 1.89 -5.63
CA LYS A 83 17.99 2.24 -5.60
C LYS A 83 18.81 1.17 -4.88
N ASP A 84 18.27 0.61 -3.80
CA ASP A 84 18.92 -0.45 -3.02
C ASP A 84 18.97 -1.79 -3.79
N ASP A 85 17.92 -2.13 -4.54
CA ASP A 85 17.90 -3.31 -5.43
C ASP A 85 18.94 -3.21 -6.56
N HIS A 86 19.19 -2.01 -7.09
CA HIS A 86 20.21 -1.80 -8.12
C HIS A 86 21.63 -1.88 -7.57
N ALA A 87 21.86 -1.40 -6.34
CA ALA A 87 23.18 -1.45 -5.68
C ALA A 87 23.60 -2.90 -5.33
N ASN A 88 22.64 -3.76 -5.01
CA ASN A 88 22.89 -5.18 -4.72
C ASN A 88 23.06 -6.06 -5.97
N SER A 89 22.79 -5.54 -7.17
CA SER A 89 22.98 -6.31 -8.42
C SER A 89 24.38 -6.13 -9.03
N GLU A 90 25.17 -5.16 -8.58
CA GLU A 90 26.49 -4.84 -9.18
C GLU A 90 27.69 -5.47 -8.44
N THR A 91 27.46 -6.30 -7.41
CA THR A 91 28.55 -6.83 -6.56
C THR A 91 28.82 -8.33 -6.67
N ASN A 92 28.21 -9.04 -7.61
CA ASN A 92 28.60 -10.42 -7.95
C ASN A 92 28.96 -10.52 -9.44
N SER A 93 30.20 -10.18 -9.78
CA SER A 93 30.88 -10.60 -11.01
C SER A 93 32.15 -11.35 -10.65
#